data_AF-Q19664-F1
#
_entry.id   AF-Q19664-F1
#
_cell.length_a   1.000
_cell.length_b   1.000
_cell.length_c   1.000
_cell.angle_alpha   90.00
_cell.angle_beta   90.00
_cell.angle_gamma   90.00
#
_symmetry.space_group_name_H-M   'P 1'
#
loop_
_entity.id
_entity.type
_entity.pdbx_description
1 polymer ?
#
loop_
_entity_poly.entity_id
_entity_poly.type
_entity_poly.pdbx_seq_one_letter_code
_entity_poly.pdbx_strand_id
1 'polypeptide(L)'
;MRSVALFRFAFLVPGILTQNSASLNRHQGHRTSSSFRHSAFTKSAKTHVLQHSTRSKVIITPSLPIKYNKIKYYWYGNYVYDAGHPSKCEYHIDETDREFRNVTFPDGSKPPSLQFGCLTYEDCCGLECCGDSRSSTWTICGIFLIILGLYSCFQKYSNYTRDKRNSIASSTIISTRTFANQNVQTLSV
;
A
#
# COMPACT_ATOMS: atom_id res chain seq x y z
N MET A 1 -9.81 -18.15 32.67
CA MET A 1 -9.98 -16.73 32.29
C MET A 1 -8.92 -16.22 31.30
N ARG A 2 -8.40 -17.03 30.35
CA ARG A 2 -7.29 -16.61 29.44
C ARG A 2 -7.71 -16.14 28.04
N SER A 3 -9.00 -16.10 27.70
CA SER A 3 -9.44 -15.82 26.31
C SER A 3 -9.84 -14.36 26.02
N VAL A 4 -10.00 -13.51 27.04
CA VAL A 4 -10.50 -12.13 26.85
C VAL A 4 -9.38 -11.17 26.40
N ALA A 5 -8.11 -11.52 26.65
CA ALA A 5 -6.97 -10.64 26.33
C ALA A 5 -6.70 -10.52 24.82
N LEU A 6 -7.04 -11.53 24.01
CA LEU A 6 -6.69 -11.53 22.57
C LEU A 6 -7.67 -10.71 21.71
N PHE A 7 -8.92 -10.51 22.14
CA PHE A 7 -9.88 -9.72 21.37
C PHE A 7 -9.63 -8.21 21.44
N ARG A 8 -8.96 -7.72 22.50
CA ARG A 8 -8.64 -6.29 22.63
C ARG A 8 -7.59 -5.81 21.61
N PHE A 9 -6.78 -6.70 21.06
CA PHE A 9 -5.80 -6.34 20.03
C PHE A 9 -6.38 -6.27 18.61
N ALA A 10 -7.45 -7.02 18.31
CA ALA A 10 -8.04 -7.05 16.97
C ALA A 10 -8.83 -5.78 16.61
N PHE A 11 -9.39 -5.07 17.59
CA PHE A 11 -10.19 -3.86 17.36
C PHE A 11 -9.38 -2.56 17.30
N LEU A 12 -8.06 -2.59 17.51
CA LEU A 12 -7.21 -1.40 17.36
C LEU A 12 -6.65 -1.20 15.94
N VAL A 13 -6.83 -2.16 15.03
CA VAL A 13 -6.31 -2.06 13.66
C VAL A 13 -7.26 -1.38 12.66
N PRO A 14 -8.60 -1.36 12.82
CA PRO A 14 -9.45 -0.59 11.89
C PRO A 14 -9.31 0.94 12.04
N GLY A 15 -8.66 1.43 13.11
CA GLY A 15 -8.46 2.86 13.34
C GLY A 15 -7.47 3.55 12.39
N ILE A 16 -6.70 2.80 11.59
CA ILE A 16 -5.69 3.37 10.68
C ILE A 16 -6.16 3.35 9.22
N LEU A 17 -7.27 2.69 8.88
CA LEU A 17 -7.73 2.56 7.48
C LEU A 17 -8.81 3.56 7.04
N THR A 18 -9.21 4.53 7.88
CA THR A 18 -10.24 5.52 7.50
C THR A 18 -9.69 6.87 7.02
N GLN A 19 -8.39 7.02 6.81
CA GLN A 19 -7.86 8.13 6.01
C GLN A 19 -7.29 7.55 4.72
N ASN A 20 -8.03 7.77 3.63
CA ASN A 20 -7.68 7.60 2.21
C ASN A 20 -8.55 6.60 1.43
N SER A 21 -9.84 6.52 1.74
CA SER A 21 -10.86 6.19 0.73
C SER A 21 -11.10 7.41 -0.20
N ALA A 22 -10.06 7.80 -0.94
CA ALA A 22 -10.16 8.82 -1.99
C ALA A 22 -9.19 8.50 -3.13
N SER A 23 -9.52 7.48 -3.94
CA SER A 23 -9.17 7.40 -5.39
C SER A 23 -9.44 6.02 -5.98
N LEU A 24 -10.60 5.43 -5.66
CA LEU A 24 -11.18 4.40 -6.52
C LEU A 24 -11.75 5.11 -7.77
N ASN A 25 -10.86 5.47 -8.69
CA ASN A 25 -11.23 5.70 -10.08
C ASN A 25 -10.07 5.30 -10.97
N ARG A 26 -10.15 4.04 -11.38
CA ARG A 26 -9.50 3.41 -12.51
C ARG A 26 -10.01 4.08 -13.79
N HIS A 27 -9.28 5.04 -14.34
CA HIS A 27 -9.38 5.39 -15.75
C HIS A 27 -8.07 5.95 -16.29
N GLN A 28 -7.75 5.43 -17.47
CA GLN A 28 -6.59 5.67 -18.33
C GLN A 28 -6.38 7.15 -18.64
N GLY A 29 -5.12 7.52 -18.83
CA GLY A 29 -4.72 8.68 -19.65
C GLY A 29 -4.90 10.04 -18.99
N HIS A 30 -3.83 10.84 -18.98
CA HIS A 30 -3.87 12.27 -18.66
C HIS A 30 -4.46 12.64 -17.29
N ARG A 31 -3.88 12.14 -16.19
CA ARG A 31 -3.95 12.86 -14.92
C ARG A 31 -2.82 13.87 -14.86
N THR A 32 -3.12 15.09 -15.32
CA THR A 32 -2.49 16.27 -14.76
C THR A 32 -2.69 16.19 -13.24
N SER A 33 -1.61 15.96 -12.49
CA SER A 33 -1.69 15.80 -11.05
C SER A 33 -2.39 17.01 -10.45
N SER A 34 -3.41 16.74 -9.65
CA SER A 34 -3.99 17.68 -8.71
C SER A 34 -2.88 18.52 -8.07
N SER A 35 -2.97 19.82 -8.30
CA SER A 35 -2.07 20.84 -7.79
C SER A 35 -1.92 20.75 -6.26
N PHE A 36 -0.76 21.17 -5.77
CA PHE A 36 -0.54 21.72 -4.42
C PHE A 36 -0.17 20.83 -3.22
N ARG A 37 0.36 19.61 -3.42
CA ARG A 37 1.43 19.14 -2.53
C ARG A 37 2.69 18.92 -3.35
N HIS A 38 3.46 20.00 -3.54
CA HIS A 38 4.86 19.84 -3.86
C HIS A 38 5.48 19.00 -2.74
N SER A 39 5.71 17.72 -2.99
CA SER A 39 6.45 16.91 -2.06
C SER A 39 7.83 17.55 -1.85
N ALA A 40 8.35 17.48 -0.63
CA ALA A 40 9.72 17.95 -0.34
C ALA A 40 10.73 17.29 -1.30
N PHE A 41 10.43 16.07 -1.75
CA PHE A 41 11.17 15.37 -2.78
C PHE A 41 11.18 16.11 -4.11
N THR A 42 10.01 16.48 -4.67
CA THR A 42 9.94 17.21 -5.95
C THR A 42 10.78 18.48 -5.91
N LYS A 43 10.69 19.27 -4.82
CA LYS A 43 11.51 20.47 -4.65
C LYS A 43 13.02 20.18 -4.65
N SER A 44 13.42 19.12 -3.95
CA SER A 44 14.82 18.69 -3.86
C SER A 44 15.33 18.16 -5.22
N ALA A 45 14.51 17.40 -5.93
CA ALA A 45 14.80 16.91 -7.28
C ALA A 45 14.97 18.06 -8.28
N LYS A 46 14.06 19.06 -8.28
CA LYS A 46 14.19 20.27 -9.12
C LYS A 46 15.53 20.97 -8.91
N THR A 47 15.87 21.22 -7.64
CA THR A 47 17.12 21.89 -7.27
C THR A 47 18.35 21.08 -7.72
N HIS A 48 18.33 19.75 -7.51
CA HIS A 48 19.41 18.87 -7.93
C HIS A 48 19.58 18.83 -9.45
N VAL A 49 18.49 18.75 -10.21
CA VAL A 49 18.49 18.74 -11.67
C VAL A 49 19.08 20.05 -12.21
N LEU A 50 18.66 21.19 -11.67
CA LEU A 50 19.22 22.49 -12.06
C LEU A 50 20.72 22.57 -11.78
N GLN A 51 21.14 22.19 -10.57
CA GLN A 51 22.54 22.31 -10.14
C GLN A 51 23.49 21.43 -10.97
N HIS A 52 23.05 20.24 -11.38
CA HIS A 52 23.91 19.26 -12.05
C HIS A 52 23.80 19.26 -13.58
N SER A 53 22.73 19.83 -14.13
CA SER A 53 22.49 19.82 -15.58
C SER A 53 22.46 21.19 -16.23
N THR A 54 22.47 22.27 -15.46
CA THR A 54 22.41 23.63 -16.01
C THR A 54 23.57 24.49 -15.52
N ARG A 55 24.06 25.38 -16.39
CA ARG A 55 24.99 26.46 -16.03
C ARG A 55 24.38 27.76 -16.52
N SER A 56 24.23 28.73 -15.62
CA SER A 56 23.58 30.02 -15.96
C SER A 56 22.20 29.83 -16.62
N LYS A 57 21.43 28.82 -16.14
CA LYS A 57 20.11 28.42 -16.66
C LYS A 57 20.10 27.78 -18.05
N VAL A 58 21.26 27.56 -18.68
CA VAL A 58 21.37 26.81 -19.93
C VAL A 58 21.69 25.35 -19.62
N ILE A 59 20.98 24.42 -20.25
CA ILE A 59 21.24 22.98 -20.13
C ILE A 59 22.57 22.66 -20.81
N ILE A 60 23.57 22.21 -20.06
CA ILE A 60 24.92 21.95 -20.60
C ILE A 60 25.06 20.58 -21.27
N THR A 61 24.29 19.59 -20.82
CA THR A 61 24.42 18.20 -21.26
C THR A 61 23.03 17.54 -21.40
N PRO A 62 22.25 17.89 -22.43
CA PRO A 62 20.87 17.40 -22.57
C PRO A 62 20.77 15.89 -22.79
N SER A 63 21.81 15.27 -23.36
CA SER A 63 21.88 13.84 -23.69
C SER A 63 22.28 12.93 -22.52
N LEU A 64 22.74 13.50 -21.40
CA LEU A 64 23.22 12.75 -20.25
C LEU A 64 22.13 12.68 -19.16
N PRO A 65 21.85 11.49 -18.59
CA PRO A 65 20.89 11.38 -17.49
C PRO A 65 21.38 12.06 -16.23
N ILE A 66 20.48 12.81 -15.58
CA ILE A 66 20.69 13.32 -14.23
C ILE A 66 20.21 12.24 -13.24
N LYS A 67 21.11 11.74 -12.40
CA LYS A 67 20.75 10.76 -11.36
C LYS A 67 20.41 11.47 -10.06
N TYR A 68 19.20 11.25 -9.53
CA TYR A 68 18.81 11.71 -8.21
C TYR A 68 17.95 10.65 -7.52
N ASN A 69 18.30 10.28 -6.29
CA ASN A 69 17.63 9.22 -5.52
C ASN A 69 17.34 7.93 -6.31
N LYS A 70 18.34 7.43 -7.06
CA LYS A 70 18.25 6.23 -7.94
C LYS A 70 17.35 6.37 -9.19
N ILE A 71 16.69 7.51 -9.38
CA ILE A 71 15.92 7.84 -10.59
C ILE A 71 16.85 8.54 -11.59
N LYS A 72 16.75 8.16 -12.86
CA LYS A 72 17.42 8.84 -13.98
C LYS A 72 16.42 9.80 -14.63
N TYR A 73 16.73 11.09 -14.58
CA TYR A 73 15.97 12.14 -15.25
C TYR A 73 16.64 12.51 -16.57
N TYR A 74 15.83 12.76 -17.58
CA TYR A 74 16.25 13.12 -18.92
C TYR A 74 15.48 14.36 -19.36
N TRP A 75 16.18 15.28 -20.01
CA TRP A 75 15.49 16.34 -20.73
C TRP A 75 14.72 15.75 -21.90
N TYR A 76 13.63 16.44 -22.28
CA TYR A 76 12.80 16.04 -23.40
C TYR A 76 13.62 15.59 -24.63
N GLY A 77 13.20 14.49 -25.25
CA GLY A 77 13.85 13.91 -26.43
C GLY A 77 15.06 13.00 -26.15
N ASN A 78 15.59 12.99 -24.92
CA ASN A 78 16.79 12.22 -24.57
C ASN A 78 16.49 11.01 -23.65
N TYR A 79 15.22 10.68 -23.45
CA TYR A 79 14.83 9.57 -22.57
C TYR A 79 15.29 8.22 -23.10
N VAL A 80 15.98 7.47 -22.23
CA VAL A 80 16.40 6.10 -22.50
C VAL A 80 15.62 5.15 -21.60
N TYR A 81 14.97 4.17 -22.22
CA TYR A 81 14.23 3.11 -21.51
C TYR A 81 15.16 2.34 -20.56
N ASP A 82 14.69 2.11 -19.34
CA ASP A 82 15.38 1.35 -18.32
C ASP A 82 14.49 0.18 -17.89
N ALA A 83 14.97 -1.06 -18.05
CA ALA A 83 14.24 -2.25 -17.65
C ALA A 83 13.95 -2.28 -16.13
N GLY A 84 14.77 -1.59 -15.32
CA GLY A 84 14.52 -1.43 -13.89
C GLY A 84 13.42 -0.42 -13.56
N HIS A 85 13.03 0.44 -14.52
CA HIS A 85 11.99 1.45 -14.36
C HIS A 85 11.12 1.53 -15.63
N PRO A 86 10.30 0.49 -15.89
CA PRO A 86 9.62 0.32 -17.18
C PRO A 86 8.50 1.35 -17.43
N SER A 87 7.96 1.98 -16.39
CA SER A 87 6.89 2.97 -16.51
C SER A 87 7.50 4.35 -16.78
N LYS A 88 7.26 4.90 -17.98
CA LYS A 88 7.70 6.26 -18.31
C LYS A 88 6.80 7.30 -17.67
N CYS A 89 7.40 8.23 -16.92
CA CYS A 89 6.80 9.43 -16.38
C CYS A 89 7.31 10.68 -17.11
N GLU A 90 6.43 11.65 -17.27
CA GLU A 90 6.73 12.92 -17.91
C GLU A 90 6.21 14.08 -17.07
N TYR A 91 7.14 14.93 -16.63
CA TYR A 91 6.84 16.14 -15.89
C TYR A 91 6.85 17.34 -16.84
N HIS A 92 5.66 17.88 -17.13
CA HIS A 92 5.53 19.04 -18.00
C HIS A 92 6.00 20.32 -17.31
N ILE A 93 6.86 21.07 -17.99
CA ILE A 93 7.39 22.34 -17.48
C ILE A 93 6.50 23.47 -18.00
N ASP A 94 5.61 23.94 -17.14
CA ASP A 94 4.72 25.05 -17.48
C ASP A 94 5.35 26.42 -17.17
N GLU A 95 4.56 27.49 -17.26
CA GLU A 95 5.00 28.84 -16.89
C GLU A 95 4.91 29.12 -15.38
N THR A 96 4.18 28.27 -14.65
CA THR A 96 4.00 28.38 -13.19
C THR A 96 5.20 27.81 -12.44
N ASP A 97 5.96 26.92 -13.07
CA ASP A 97 7.21 26.34 -12.58
C ASP A 97 8.35 27.36 -12.48
N ARG A 98 8.45 28.02 -11.32
CA ARG A 98 9.45 29.07 -11.05
C ARG A 98 10.89 28.59 -11.24
N GLU A 99 11.19 27.34 -10.91
CA GLU A 99 12.54 26.77 -10.98
C GLU A 99 12.99 26.54 -12.43
N PHE A 100 12.09 26.03 -13.28
CA PHE A 100 12.41 25.65 -14.66
C PHE A 100 12.01 26.69 -15.71
N ARG A 101 11.23 27.72 -15.34
CA ARG A 101 10.71 28.73 -16.29
C ARG A 101 11.78 29.37 -17.17
N ASN A 102 12.95 29.63 -16.60
CA ASN A 102 14.05 30.32 -17.30
C ASN A 102 15.13 29.35 -17.83
N VAL A 103 14.88 28.04 -17.77
CA VAL A 103 15.82 27.05 -18.28
C VAL A 103 15.65 26.92 -19.78
N THR A 104 16.75 26.91 -20.52
CA THR A 104 16.75 26.70 -21.96
C THR A 104 17.75 25.64 -22.36
N PHE A 105 17.49 25.00 -23.49
CA PHE A 105 18.51 24.26 -24.22
C PHE A 105 19.58 25.22 -24.78
N PRO A 106 20.76 24.72 -25.20
CA PRO A 106 21.82 25.53 -25.80
C PRO A 106 21.40 26.30 -27.06
N ASP A 107 20.38 25.82 -27.76
CA ASP A 107 19.79 26.48 -28.94
C ASP A 107 18.81 27.62 -28.58
N GLY A 108 18.56 27.85 -27.29
CA GLY A 108 17.63 28.85 -26.78
C GLY A 108 16.19 28.36 -26.65
N SER A 109 15.87 27.13 -27.06
CA SER A 109 14.52 26.58 -26.93
C SER A 109 14.20 26.20 -25.48
N LYS A 110 12.93 26.30 -25.07
CA LYS A 110 12.49 25.90 -23.72
C LYS A 110 12.23 24.39 -23.69
N PRO A 111 12.75 23.65 -22.69
CA PRO A 111 12.41 22.24 -22.53
C PRO A 111 10.91 22.09 -22.20
N PRO A 112 10.14 21.29 -22.98
CA PRO A 112 8.71 21.12 -22.73
C PRO A 112 8.43 20.21 -21.52
N SER A 113 9.32 19.27 -21.22
CA SER A 113 9.16 18.35 -20.10
C SER A 113 10.48 17.71 -19.66
N LEU A 114 10.45 17.13 -18.46
CA LEU A 114 11.48 16.26 -17.91
C LEU A 114 10.93 14.84 -17.82
N GLN A 115 11.67 13.87 -18.36
CA GLN A 115 11.22 12.48 -18.48
C GLN A 115 12.02 11.58 -17.54
N PHE A 116 11.35 10.65 -16.88
CA PHE A 116 11.99 9.71 -15.95
C PHE A 116 11.21 8.39 -15.90
N GLY A 117 11.82 7.35 -15.33
CA GLY A 117 11.18 6.05 -15.18
C GLY A 117 10.77 5.77 -13.74
N CYS A 118 9.63 5.09 -13.56
CA CYS A 118 9.17 4.51 -12.30
C CYS A 118 8.91 2.99 -12.45
N LEU A 119 8.67 2.32 -11.33
CA LEU A 119 8.29 0.90 -11.34
C LEU A 119 6.86 0.71 -11.87
N THR A 120 6.53 -0.50 -12.32
CA THR A 120 5.21 -0.82 -12.92
C THR A 120 4.04 -0.60 -11.96
N TYR A 121 4.29 -0.69 -10.66
CA TYR A 121 3.32 -0.51 -9.59
C TYR A 121 3.38 0.89 -8.94
N GLU A 122 4.18 1.79 -9.50
CA GLU A 122 4.32 3.17 -9.05
C GLU A 122 3.64 4.13 -10.04
N ASP A 123 3.08 5.20 -9.51
CA ASP A 123 2.49 6.32 -10.20
C ASP A 123 3.46 7.50 -10.28
N CYS A 124 3.25 8.34 -11.30
CA CYS A 124 4.00 9.58 -11.48
C CYS A 124 3.42 10.70 -10.60
N CYS A 125 4.18 11.13 -9.59
CA CYS A 125 3.83 12.21 -8.68
C CYS A 125 4.78 13.41 -8.87
N GLY A 126 4.49 14.29 -9.81
CA GLY A 126 5.41 15.39 -10.11
C GLY A 126 6.75 14.83 -10.62
N LEU A 127 7.81 14.97 -9.81
CA LEU A 127 9.15 14.41 -10.11
C LEU A 127 9.49 13.16 -9.30
N GLU A 128 8.54 12.58 -8.58
CA GLU A 128 8.77 11.37 -7.79
C GLU A 128 7.91 10.20 -8.27
N CYS A 129 8.33 8.99 -7.90
CA CYS A 129 7.52 7.78 -8.04
C CYS A 129 6.77 7.55 -6.74
N CYS A 130 5.44 7.62 -6.78
CA CYS A 130 4.57 7.28 -5.66
C CYS A 130 4.08 5.85 -5.80
N GLY A 131 3.92 5.11 -4.72
CA GLY A 131 3.23 3.82 -4.80
C GLY A 131 3.23 3.10 -3.46
N ASP A 132 2.09 2.53 -3.08
CA ASP A 132 1.89 1.86 -1.79
C ASP A 132 2.51 0.46 -1.71
N SER A 133 3.52 0.15 -2.52
CA SER A 133 3.97 -1.24 -2.74
C SER A 133 4.67 -1.87 -1.52
N ARG A 134 5.59 -1.16 -0.86
CA ARG A 134 6.30 -1.72 0.31
C ARG A 134 5.40 -1.94 1.51
N SER A 135 4.39 -1.10 1.69
CA SER A 135 3.41 -1.29 2.76
C SER A 135 2.43 -2.40 2.41
N SER A 136 2.00 -2.49 1.15
CA SER A 136 0.93 -3.39 0.74
C SER A 136 1.29 -4.86 0.88
N THR A 137 2.46 -5.33 0.42
CA THR A 137 2.77 -6.77 0.52
C THR A 137 2.86 -7.24 1.97
N TRP A 138 3.55 -6.49 2.82
CA TRP A 138 3.71 -6.86 4.24
C TRP A 138 2.40 -6.76 5.00
N THR A 139 1.57 -5.77 4.71
CA THR A 139 0.23 -5.63 5.31
C THR A 139 -0.70 -6.74 4.84
N ILE A 140 -0.72 -7.08 3.55
CA ILE A 140 -1.51 -8.19 3.00
C ILE A 140 -1.08 -9.51 3.61
N CYS A 141 0.23 -9.81 3.66
CA CYS A 141 0.75 -11.00 4.31
C CYS A 141 0.37 -11.05 5.80
N GLY A 142 0.50 -9.91 6.51
CA GLY A 142 0.09 -9.80 7.90
C GLY A 142 -1.39 -10.08 8.12
N ILE A 143 -2.26 -9.52 7.27
CA ILE A 143 -3.71 -9.77 7.31
C ILE A 143 -4.01 -11.25 7.05
N PHE A 144 -3.36 -11.86 6.06
CA PHE A 144 -3.57 -13.27 5.74
C PHE A 144 -3.19 -14.18 6.91
N LEU A 145 -2.07 -13.93 7.58
CA LEU A 145 -1.65 -14.67 8.78
C LEU A 145 -2.61 -14.48 9.94
N ILE A 146 -3.16 -13.27 10.13
CA ILE A 146 -4.19 -13.00 11.15
C ILE A 146 -5.46 -13.80 10.82
N ILE A 147 -5.93 -13.83 9.57
CA ILE A 147 -7.10 -14.59 9.16
C ILE A 147 -6.90 -16.09 9.40
N LEU A 148 -5.73 -16.64 9.02
CA LEU A 148 -5.39 -18.05 9.28
C LEU A 148 -5.34 -18.36 10.79
N GLY A 149 -4.80 -17.45 11.59
CA GLY A 149 -4.79 -17.56 13.04
C GLY A 149 -6.20 -17.56 13.65
N LEU A 150 -7.07 -16.65 13.19
CA LEU A 150 -8.47 -16.59 13.61
C LEU A 150 -9.24 -17.84 13.18
N TYR A 151 -9.02 -18.32 11.97
CA TYR A 151 -9.63 -19.54 11.46
C TYR A 151 -9.21 -20.77 12.29
N SER A 152 -7.91 -20.87 12.63
CA SER A 152 -7.39 -21.93 13.49
C SER A 152 -7.95 -21.86 14.91
N CYS A 153 -8.07 -20.64 15.48
CA CYS A 153 -8.71 -20.42 16.78
C CYS A 153 -10.19 -20.79 16.75
N PHE A 154 -10.91 -20.41 15.70
CA PHE A 154 -12.32 -20.75 15.53
C PHE A 154 -12.54 -22.26 15.42
N GLN A 155 -11.69 -22.97 14.66
CA GLN A 155 -11.72 -24.43 14.57
C GLN A 155 -11.44 -25.10 15.92
N LYS A 156 -10.44 -24.64 16.68
CA LYS A 156 -10.19 -25.18 18.03
C LYS A 156 -11.35 -24.90 18.98
N TYR A 157 -11.96 -23.72 18.89
CA TYR A 157 -13.11 -23.34 19.70
C TYR A 157 -14.36 -24.17 19.37
N SER A 158 -14.63 -24.42 18.09
CA SER A 158 -15.77 -25.25 17.67
C SER A 158 -15.61 -26.70 18.13
N ASN A 159 -14.40 -27.26 18.03
CA ASN A 159 -14.10 -28.60 18.54
C ASN A 159 -14.25 -28.69 20.06
N TYR A 160 -13.69 -27.73 20.81
CA TYR A 160 -13.86 -27.67 22.27
C TYR A 160 -15.34 -27.58 22.69
N THR A 161 -16.13 -26.77 21.96
CA THR A 161 -17.57 -26.59 22.25
C THR A 161 -18.36 -27.87 21.97
N ARG A 162 -17.99 -28.61 20.92
CA ARG A 162 -18.59 -29.90 20.59
C ARG A 162 -18.33 -30.93 21.69
N ASP A 163 -17.09 -31.03 22.18
CA ASP A 163 -16.73 -31.98 23.22
C ASP A 163 -17.45 -31.67 24.54
N LYS A 164 -17.50 -30.39 24.95
CA LYS A 164 -18.25 -29.97 26.13
C LYS A 164 -19.74 -30.32 26.04
N ARG A 165 -20.36 -30.14 24.86
CA ARG A 165 -21.77 -30.51 24.63
C ARG A 165 -21.98 -32.01 24.74
N ASN A 166 -21.08 -32.82 24.19
CA ASN A 166 -21.14 -34.28 24.26
C ASN A 166 -20.97 -34.79 25.71
N SER A 167 -20.08 -34.18 26.51
CA SER A 167 -19.94 -34.52 27.92
C SER A 167 -21.19 -34.19 28.73
N ILE A 168 -21.81 -33.02 28.51
CA ILE A 168 -23.07 -32.64 29.17
C ILE A 168 -24.20 -33.59 28.76
N ALA A 169 -24.37 -33.86 27.47
CA ALA A 169 -25.39 -34.78 26.97
C ALA A 169 -25.22 -36.20 27.56
N SER A 170 -23.98 -36.68 27.68
CA SER A 170 -23.68 -37.98 28.30
C SER A 170 -24.06 -38.01 29.78
N SER A 171 -23.76 -36.94 30.53
CA SER A 171 -24.17 -36.84 31.95
C SER A 171 -25.69 -36.77 32.12
N THR A 172 -26.40 -36.04 31.25
CA THR A 172 -27.87 -35.97 31.28
C THR A 172 -28.51 -37.33 30.99
N ILE A 173 -28.01 -38.07 29.98
CA ILE A 173 -28.52 -39.42 29.66
C ILE A 173 -28.30 -40.39 30.82
N ILE A 174 -27.14 -40.35 31.48
CA ILE A 174 -26.85 -41.19 32.65
C ILE A 174 -27.84 -40.86 33.78
N SER A 175 -28.04 -39.58 34.10
CA SER A 175 -29.03 -39.18 35.12
C SER A 175 -30.45 -39.63 34.77
N THR A 176 -30.93 -39.42 33.54
CA THR A 176 -32.27 -39.86 33.11
C THR A 176 -32.44 -41.38 33.21
N ARG A 177 -31.42 -42.17 32.86
CA ARG A 177 -31.45 -43.64 33.02
C ARG A 177 -31.49 -44.06 34.48
N THR A 178 -30.75 -43.39 35.36
CA THR A 178 -30.78 -43.66 36.80
C THR A 178 -32.16 -43.39 37.40
N PHE A 179 -32.81 -42.27 37.05
CA PHE A 179 -34.17 -41.97 37.52
C PHE A 179 -35.22 -42.94 36.99
N ALA A 180 -35.12 -43.36 35.72
CA ALA A 180 -36.04 -44.35 35.15
C ALA A 180 -35.93 -45.71 35.86
N ASN A 181 -34.72 -46.17 36.19
CA ASN A 181 -34.51 -47.44 36.90
C ASN A 181 -35.01 -47.41 38.35
N GLN A 182 -34.89 -46.28 39.07
CA GLN A 182 -35.45 -46.14 40.43
C GLN A 182 -36.98 -46.25 40.44
N ASN A 183 -37.67 -45.63 39.47
CA ASN A 183 -39.13 -45.66 39.41
C ASN A 183 -39.71 -47.06 39.08
N VAL A 184 -39.00 -47.88 38.29
CA VAL A 184 -39.42 -49.26 38.00
C VAL A 184 -39.38 -50.13 39.26
N GLN A 185 -38.39 -49.94 40.14
CA GLN A 185 -38.28 -50.70 41.39
C GLN A 185 -39.35 -50.32 42.44
N THR A 186 -39.86 -49.09 42.42
CA THR A 186 -40.93 -48.66 43.35
C THR A 186 -42.32 -49.17 42.99
N LEU A 187 -42.55 -49.62 41.74
CA LEU A 187 -43.85 -50.16 41.30
C LEU A 187 -43.99 -51.68 41.48
N SER A 188 -42.90 -52.39 41.82
CA SER A 188 -42.88 -53.84 42.01
C SER A 188 -43.13 -54.29 43.46
N VAL A 189 -43.77 -53.45 44.28
CA VAL A 189 -44.21 -53.74 45.66
C VAL A 189 -45.71 -53.56 45.74
#